data_AF-T1RTK2-F1
#
_entry.id   AF-T1RTK2-F1
#
_cell.length_a   1.000
_cell.length_b   1.000
_cell.length_c   1.000
_cell.angle_alpha   90.00
_cell.angle_beta   90.00
_cell.angle_gamma   90.00
#
_symmetry.space_group_name_H-M   'P 1'
#
loop_
_entity.id
_entity.type
_entity.pdbx_description
1 polymer ?
#
loop_
_entity_poly.entity_id
_entity_poly.type
_entity_poly.pdbx_seq_one_letter_code
_entity_poly.pdbx_strand_id
1 'polypeptide(L)'
;QQGRLFNNRMKGGVNDNVTMTAYITASLLELETPVTDPVVTRGLSCCKSIIEDVKNTYTTALLAYTFSLAKDTDTRQQLFKKLNETAISDGSHLHWSQSASADDSDSLAVEISSYVLLAVLSADSLTTADLGFANRIVSWLVKQQNAYGGFSSTQDTVVALQALSLYATKVFSADGSSTVTVQSAGDT
;
A
#
# COMPACT_ATOMS: atom_id res chain seq x y z
N GLN A 1 -4.41 30.33 -7.60
CA GLN A 1 -4.07 30.08 -6.18
C GLN A 1 -3.90 28.59 -6.00
N GLN A 2 -2.82 28.12 -5.38
CA GLN A 2 -2.71 26.72 -4.96
C GLN A 2 -3.58 26.53 -3.71
N GLY A 3 -4.46 25.53 -3.72
CA GLY A 3 -5.22 25.14 -2.54
C GLY A 3 -4.29 24.57 -1.48
N ARG A 4 -4.56 24.88 -0.20
CA ARG A 4 -3.84 24.27 0.93
C ARG A 4 -4.74 23.21 1.55
N LEU A 5 -4.21 21.99 1.68
CA LEU A 5 -4.84 20.95 2.49
C LEU A 5 -4.48 21.21 3.96
N PHE A 6 -5.48 21.44 4.80
CA PHE A 6 -5.30 21.85 6.19
C PHE A 6 -5.44 20.71 7.21
N ASN A 7 -5.78 19.49 6.78
CA ASN A 7 -6.01 18.37 7.69
C ASN A 7 -5.00 17.25 7.43
N ASN A 8 -4.02 17.07 8.32
CA ASN A 8 -3.02 16.01 8.23
C ASN A 8 -3.64 14.60 8.27
N ARG A 9 -4.82 14.42 8.88
CA ARG A 9 -5.56 13.13 8.85
C ARG A 9 -6.24 12.86 7.49
N MET A 10 -6.40 13.88 6.65
CA MET A 10 -6.88 13.76 5.26
C MET A 10 -5.75 13.93 4.23
N LYS A 11 -4.56 14.39 4.66
CA LYS A 11 -3.38 14.58 3.82
C LYS A 11 -2.62 13.27 3.60
N GLY A 12 -2.78 12.30 4.51
CA GLY A 12 -1.96 11.09 4.54
C GLY A 12 -0.48 11.42 4.75
N GLY A 13 0.41 10.52 4.32
CA GLY A 13 1.85 10.75 4.33
C GLY A 13 2.37 11.74 3.26
N VAL A 14 1.52 12.23 2.36
CA VAL A 14 1.91 13.15 1.28
C VAL A 14 2.30 14.50 1.86
N ASN A 15 3.59 14.80 1.96
CA ASN A 15 4.06 16.01 2.64
C ASN A 15 5.00 16.89 1.82
N ASP A 16 5.40 16.46 0.63
CA ASP A 16 6.37 17.15 -0.22
C ASP A 16 5.97 17.09 -1.72
N ASN A 17 6.70 17.85 -2.56
CA ASN A 17 6.42 17.90 -3.99
C ASN A 17 6.58 16.52 -4.66
N VAL A 18 7.40 15.64 -4.11
CA VAL A 18 7.70 14.36 -4.72
C VAL A 18 6.60 13.35 -4.45
N THR A 19 6.16 13.22 -3.20
CA THR A 19 4.99 12.42 -2.82
C THR A 19 3.73 12.91 -3.55
N MET A 20 3.56 14.22 -3.73
CA MET A 20 2.47 14.74 -4.57
C MET A 20 2.60 14.33 -6.03
N THR A 21 3.80 14.40 -6.61
CA THR A 21 4.05 13.99 -8.00
C THR A 21 3.78 12.49 -8.17
N ALA A 22 4.26 11.66 -7.25
CA ALA A 22 4.04 10.23 -7.25
C ALA A 22 2.55 9.88 -7.14
N TYR A 23 1.83 10.56 -6.25
CA TYR A 23 0.38 10.37 -6.08
C TYR A 23 -0.39 10.73 -7.36
N ILE A 24 -0.15 11.91 -7.94
CA ILE A 24 -0.80 12.34 -9.19
C ILE A 24 -0.47 11.37 -10.33
N THR A 25 0.79 10.94 -10.43
CA THR A 25 1.24 9.99 -11.47
C THR A 25 0.56 8.63 -11.30
N ALA A 26 0.45 8.13 -10.06
CA ALA A 26 -0.28 6.90 -9.77
C ALA A 26 -1.75 7.02 -10.17
N SER A 27 -2.43 8.10 -9.79
CA SER A 27 -3.83 8.32 -10.18
C SER A 27 -4.03 8.36 -11.69
N LEU A 28 -3.13 8.98 -12.45
CA LEU A 28 -3.21 8.97 -13.92
C LEU A 28 -3.05 7.55 -14.48
N LEU A 29 -2.12 6.76 -13.92
CA LEU A 29 -1.91 5.38 -14.34
C LEU A 29 -3.09 4.47 -13.95
N GLU A 30 -3.73 4.68 -12.80
CA GLU A 30 -4.96 3.99 -12.40
C GLU A 30 -6.12 4.29 -13.35
N LEU A 31 -6.17 5.49 -13.93
CA LEU A 31 -7.11 5.87 -14.98
C LEU A 31 -6.72 5.32 -16.37
N GLU A 32 -5.78 4.37 -16.43
CA GLU A 32 -5.28 3.75 -17.65
C GLU A 32 -4.64 4.76 -18.63
N THR A 33 -4.17 5.91 -18.12
CA THR A 33 -3.41 6.86 -18.95
C THR A 33 -2.11 6.19 -19.38
N PRO A 34 -1.81 6.12 -20.69
CA PRO A 34 -0.61 5.45 -21.18
C PRO A 34 0.66 6.05 -20.58
N VAL A 35 1.66 5.21 -20.30
CA VAL A 35 2.99 5.66 -19.84
C VAL A 35 3.67 6.62 -20.82
N THR A 36 3.30 6.56 -22.11
CA THR A 36 3.76 7.46 -23.17
C THR A 36 3.15 8.86 -23.11
N ASP A 37 2.13 9.08 -22.27
CA ASP A 37 1.59 10.42 -22.05
C ASP A 37 2.69 11.34 -21.49
N PRO A 38 2.89 12.54 -22.05
CA PRO A 38 3.96 13.44 -21.62
C PRO A 38 3.90 13.82 -20.14
N VAL A 39 2.71 13.90 -19.55
CA VAL A 39 2.52 14.22 -18.12
C VAL A 39 2.97 13.04 -17.27
N VAL A 40 2.57 11.82 -17.62
CA VAL A 40 2.95 10.59 -16.91
C VAL A 40 4.46 10.35 -17.03
N THR A 41 5.01 10.45 -18.23
CA THR A 41 6.47 10.29 -18.47
C THR A 41 7.28 11.27 -17.62
N ARG A 42 6.88 12.55 -17.56
CA ARG A 42 7.57 13.56 -16.74
C ARG A 42 7.44 13.29 -15.25
N GLY A 43 6.24 12.88 -14.80
CA GLY A 43 5.99 12.49 -13.41
C GLY A 43 6.89 11.33 -12.97
N LEU A 44 6.95 10.27 -13.78
CA LEU A 44 7.82 9.11 -13.55
C LEU A 44 9.31 9.52 -13.56
N SER A 45 9.74 10.38 -14.48
CA SER A 45 11.12 10.85 -14.52
C SER A 45 11.51 11.66 -13.28
N CYS A 46 10.62 12.52 -12.78
CA CYS A 46 10.82 13.26 -11.54
C CYS A 46 10.85 12.32 -10.32
N CYS A 47 10.02 11.28 -10.32
CA CYS A 47 10.01 10.27 -9.27
C CYS A 47 11.31 9.45 -9.27
N LYS A 48 11.84 9.09 -10.45
CA LYS A 48 13.10 8.32 -10.56
C LYS A 48 14.31 9.04 -9.99
N SER A 49 14.39 10.37 -10.13
CA SER A 49 15.59 11.13 -9.73
C SER A 49 15.86 11.14 -8.23
N ILE A 50 14.90 10.71 -7.40
CA ILE A 50 15.02 10.75 -5.94
C ILE A 50 15.14 9.36 -5.29
N ILE A 51 15.08 8.29 -6.09
CA ILE A 51 14.99 6.91 -5.57
C ILE A 51 16.24 6.52 -4.81
N GLU A 52 17.42 6.97 -5.25
CA GLU A 52 18.68 6.64 -4.59
C GLU A 52 18.72 7.21 -3.15
N ASP A 53 18.23 8.44 -2.97
CA ASP A 53 18.29 9.18 -1.70
C ASP A 53 17.05 9.02 -0.82
N VAL A 54 15.99 8.35 -1.29
CA VAL A 54 14.75 8.20 -0.51
C VAL A 54 15.00 7.39 0.76
N LYS A 55 14.68 8.00 1.91
CA LYS A 55 14.75 7.39 3.26
C LYS A 55 13.38 7.21 3.92
N ASN A 56 12.38 7.91 3.40
CA ASN A 56 11.03 7.90 3.96
C ASN A 56 10.29 6.64 3.49
N THR A 57 9.83 5.81 4.42
CA THR A 57 9.14 4.55 4.11
C THR A 57 7.85 4.78 3.35
N TYR A 58 7.10 5.82 3.71
CA TYR A 58 5.88 6.22 3.00
C TYR A 58 6.16 6.57 1.53
N THR A 59 7.12 7.46 1.28
CA THR A 59 7.53 7.82 -0.08
C THR A 59 7.99 6.60 -0.85
N THR A 60 8.76 5.71 -0.21
CA THR A 60 9.24 4.48 -0.85
C THR A 60 8.09 3.55 -1.25
N ALA A 61 7.09 3.37 -0.38
CA ALA A 61 5.92 2.52 -0.66
C ALA A 61 5.06 3.09 -1.78
N LEU A 62 4.78 4.40 -1.74
CA LEU A 62 4.01 5.08 -2.79
C LEU A 62 4.72 4.99 -4.15
N LEU A 63 6.03 5.25 -4.20
CA LEU A 63 6.82 5.09 -5.43
C LEU A 63 6.80 3.64 -5.92
N ALA A 64 6.94 2.66 -5.03
CA ALA A 64 6.90 1.25 -5.42
C ALA A 64 5.57 0.92 -6.10
N TYR A 65 4.46 1.46 -5.59
CA TYR A 65 3.16 1.34 -6.22
C TYR A 65 3.10 2.05 -7.57
N THR A 66 3.51 3.32 -7.66
CA THR A 66 3.52 4.10 -8.91
C THR A 66 4.32 3.39 -10.02
N PHE A 67 5.51 2.89 -9.72
CA PHE A 67 6.33 2.17 -10.70
C PHE A 67 5.82 0.77 -11.02
N SER A 68 5.09 0.13 -10.10
CA SER A 68 4.38 -1.12 -10.40
C SER A 68 3.25 -0.87 -11.41
N LEU A 69 2.46 0.20 -11.25
CA LEU A 69 1.45 0.60 -12.23
C LEU A 69 2.05 0.94 -13.61
N ALA A 70 3.23 1.59 -13.61
CA ALA A 70 3.96 1.93 -14.84
C ALA A 70 4.65 0.73 -15.51
N LYS A 71 4.56 -0.47 -14.91
CA LYS A 71 5.25 -1.70 -15.35
C LYS A 71 6.77 -1.59 -15.41
N ASP A 72 7.34 -0.68 -14.63
CA ASP A 72 8.78 -0.46 -14.54
C ASP A 72 9.39 -1.44 -13.51
N THR A 73 9.74 -2.62 -13.99
CA THR A 73 10.14 -3.73 -13.12
C THR A 73 11.48 -3.47 -12.41
N ASP A 74 12.44 -2.82 -13.07
CA ASP A 74 13.76 -2.54 -12.49
C ASP A 74 13.63 -1.56 -11.32
N THR A 75 12.91 -0.46 -11.52
CA THR A 75 12.70 0.55 -10.50
C THR A 75 11.89 -0.01 -9.34
N ARG A 76 10.85 -0.79 -9.65
CA ARG A 76 10.04 -1.51 -8.67
C ARG A 76 10.90 -2.42 -7.79
N GLN A 77 11.79 -3.22 -8.36
CA GLN A 77 12.66 -4.13 -7.59
C GLN A 77 13.61 -3.37 -6.66
N GLN A 78 14.18 -2.25 -7.10
CA GLN A 78 15.03 -1.41 -6.25
C GLN A 78 14.28 -0.88 -5.03
N LEU A 79 13.04 -0.43 -5.23
CA LEU A 79 12.18 0.07 -4.15
C LEU A 79 11.75 -1.05 -3.20
N PHE A 80 11.43 -2.25 -3.71
CA PHE A 80 11.12 -3.41 -2.87
C PHE A 80 12.31 -3.85 -2.02
N LYS A 81 13.55 -3.75 -2.55
CA LYS A 81 14.74 -4.02 -1.76
C LYS A 81 14.82 -3.09 -0.54
N LYS A 82 14.60 -1.79 -0.74
CA LYS A 82 14.57 -0.80 0.35
C LYS A 82 13.44 -1.06 1.34
N LEU A 83 12.23 -1.39 0.85
CA LEU A 83 11.10 -1.72 1.72
C LEU A 83 11.38 -2.99 2.54
N ASN A 84 12.04 -3.99 1.98
CA ASN A 84 12.34 -5.22 2.70
C ASN A 84 13.33 -5.00 3.87
N GLU A 85 14.17 -3.96 3.79
CA GLU A 85 15.09 -3.58 4.89
C GLU A 85 14.35 -2.94 6.08
N THR A 86 13.16 -2.38 5.87
CA THR A 86 12.36 -1.71 6.92
C THR A 86 11.08 -2.47 7.29
N ALA A 87 10.89 -3.69 6.76
CA ALA A 87 9.69 -4.48 6.99
C ALA A 87 9.61 -4.98 8.44
N ILE A 88 8.46 -4.79 9.07
CA ILE A 88 8.17 -5.28 10.41
C ILE A 88 7.41 -6.60 10.29
N SER A 89 8.05 -7.68 10.73
CA SER A 89 7.58 -9.05 10.55
C SER A 89 7.41 -9.74 11.91
N ASP A 90 6.21 -10.24 12.20
CA ASP A 90 5.91 -11.02 13.43
C ASP A 90 5.67 -12.52 13.16
N GLY A 91 6.15 -13.01 12.01
CA GLY A 91 5.83 -14.34 11.51
C GLY A 91 4.71 -14.28 10.47
N SER A 92 3.46 -14.43 10.89
CA SER A 92 2.31 -14.44 9.97
C SER A 92 1.86 -13.05 9.50
N HIS A 93 2.28 -11.99 10.18
CA HIS A 93 1.94 -10.60 9.81
C HIS A 93 3.19 -9.88 9.30
N LEU A 94 2.97 -9.03 8.30
CA LEU A 94 4.00 -8.21 7.68
C LEU A 94 3.45 -6.81 7.44
N HIS A 95 4.17 -5.79 7.86
CA HIS A 95 3.74 -4.39 7.71
C HIS A 95 4.92 -3.43 7.69
N TRP A 96 4.61 -2.15 7.44
CA TRP A 96 5.57 -1.06 7.39
C TRP A 96 5.04 0.15 8.16
N SER A 97 5.97 0.88 8.79
CA SER A 97 5.74 2.18 9.43
C SER A 97 6.83 3.18 9.03
N GLN A 98 6.61 4.47 9.31
CA GLN A 98 7.57 5.54 8.99
C GLN A 98 8.71 5.60 10.03
N SER A 99 8.46 5.14 11.25
CA SER A 99 9.42 5.01 12.35
C SER A 99 9.21 3.69 13.09
N ALA A 100 10.30 3.09 13.57
CA ALA A 100 10.24 1.88 14.42
C ALA A 100 9.79 2.19 15.87
N SER A 101 9.61 3.46 16.21
CA SER A 101 9.06 3.93 17.49
C SER A 101 7.53 3.87 17.48
N ALA A 102 6.94 3.49 18.61
CA ALA A 102 5.49 3.42 18.83
C ALA A 102 4.73 4.76 18.74
N ASP A 103 5.43 5.85 18.39
CA ASP A 103 4.85 7.20 18.22
C ASP A 103 4.26 7.43 16.81
N ASP A 104 4.40 6.48 15.89
CA ASP A 104 3.73 6.53 14.60
C ASP A 104 2.25 6.20 14.73
N SER A 105 1.38 7.00 14.12
CA SER A 105 -0.06 6.69 14.13
C SER A 105 -0.31 5.39 13.36
N ASP A 106 -1.08 4.47 13.93
CA ASP A 106 -1.53 3.23 13.28
C ASP A 106 -2.09 3.48 11.86
N SER A 107 -2.72 4.65 11.67
CA SER A 107 -3.25 5.12 10.39
C SER A 107 -2.20 5.22 9.28
N LEU A 108 -1.03 5.81 9.57
CA LEU A 108 0.05 5.94 8.59
C LEU A 108 0.63 4.57 8.25
N ALA A 109 0.79 3.68 9.23
CA ALA A 109 1.27 2.32 9.00
C ALA A 109 0.31 1.50 8.12
N VAL A 110 -1.01 1.69 8.31
CA VAL A 110 -2.04 1.12 7.41
C VAL A 110 -1.89 1.64 6.00
N GLU A 111 -1.76 2.95 5.80
CA GLU A 111 -1.61 3.54 4.47
C GLU A 111 -0.34 3.02 3.76
N ILE A 112 0.81 3.03 4.44
CA ILE A 112 2.10 2.54 3.90
C ILE A 112 1.97 1.07 3.49
N SER A 113 1.50 0.23 4.41
CA SER A 113 1.39 -1.22 4.18
C SER A 113 0.41 -1.53 3.03
N SER A 114 -0.64 -0.72 2.87
CA SER A 114 -1.59 -0.84 1.78
C SER A 114 -0.99 -0.49 0.43
N TYR A 115 -0.14 0.55 0.33
CA TYR A 115 0.60 0.83 -0.91
C TYR A 115 1.59 -0.29 -1.26
N VAL A 116 2.26 -0.88 -0.27
CA VAL A 116 3.14 -2.04 -0.54
C VAL A 116 2.33 -3.22 -1.06
N LEU A 117 1.16 -3.51 -0.47
CA LEU A 117 0.26 -4.55 -0.97
C LEU A 117 -0.20 -4.28 -2.41
N LEU A 118 -0.60 -3.05 -2.72
CA LEU A 118 -0.98 -2.65 -4.09
C LEU A 118 0.19 -2.83 -5.07
N ALA A 119 1.42 -2.46 -4.68
CA ALA A 119 2.62 -2.63 -5.49
C ALA A 119 2.96 -4.11 -5.77
N VAL A 120 2.71 -5.00 -4.80
CA VAL A 120 2.87 -6.44 -4.98
C VAL A 120 1.84 -6.95 -5.99
N LEU A 121 0.56 -6.60 -5.80
CA LEU A 121 -0.57 -7.14 -6.57
C LEU A 121 -0.71 -6.55 -7.98
N SER A 122 -0.04 -5.43 -8.26
CA SER A 122 -0.01 -4.78 -9.58
C SER A 122 1.02 -5.39 -10.54
N ALA A 123 1.72 -6.45 -10.15
CA ALA A 123 2.58 -7.19 -11.06
C ALA A 123 1.77 -7.87 -12.19
N ASP A 124 2.32 -7.90 -13.40
CA ASP A 124 1.67 -8.55 -14.56
C ASP A 124 1.43 -10.05 -14.33
N SER A 125 2.27 -10.70 -13.52
CA SER A 125 2.09 -12.09 -13.10
C SER A 125 2.37 -12.23 -11.61
N LEU A 126 1.53 -13.02 -10.93
CA LEU A 126 1.65 -13.32 -9.50
C LEU A 126 1.88 -14.81 -9.32
N THR A 127 2.93 -15.16 -8.59
CA THR A 127 3.21 -16.54 -8.18
C THR A 127 2.51 -16.87 -6.86
N THR A 128 2.43 -18.16 -6.52
CA THR A 128 1.95 -18.58 -5.19
C THR A 128 2.79 -17.99 -4.05
N ALA A 129 4.09 -17.76 -4.29
CA ALA A 129 4.96 -17.11 -3.31
C ALA A 129 4.59 -15.62 -3.13
N ASP A 130 4.29 -14.91 -4.22
CA ASP A 130 3.84 -13.51 -4.15
C ASP A 130 2.50 -13.39 -3.42
N LEU A 131 1.56 -14.30 -3.67
CA LEU A 131 0.29 -14.36 -2.96
C LEU A 131 0.49 -14.71 -1.47
N GLY A 132 1.42 -15.61 -1.15
CA GLY A 132 1.80 -15.90 0.24
C GLY A 132 2.40 -14.70 0.95
N PHE A 133 3.26 -13.92 0.27
CA PHE A 133 3.80 -12.66 0.78
C PHE A 133 2.69 -11.62 1.00
N ALA A 134 1.82 -11.41 0.00
CA ALA A 134 0.67 -10.52 0.09
C ALA A 134 -0.28 -10.91 1.22
N ASN A 135 -0.52 -12.22 1.43
CA ASN A 135 -1.38 -12.71 2.51
C ASN A 135 -0.89 -12.30 3.91
N ARG A 136 0.43 -12.19 4.12
CA ARG A 136 0.98 -11.73 5.40
C ARG A 136 0.68 -10.26 5.66
N ILE A 137 0.66 -9.44 4.60
CA ILE A 137 0.27 -8.03 4.68
C ILE A 137 -1.23 -7.91 4.93
N VAL A 138 -2.05 -8.67 4.19
CA VAL A 138 -3.50 -8.72 4.35
C VAL A 138 -3.88 -9.14 5.78
N SER A 139 -3.23 -10.17 6.31
CA SER A 139 -3.46 -10.65 7.67
C SER A 139 -3.21 -9.56 8.72
N TRP A 140 -2.20 -8.71 8.50
CA TRP A 140 -1.94 -7.56 9.36
C TRP A 140 -3.02 -6.48 9.21
N LEU A 141 -3.36 -6.10 7.97
CA LEU A 141 -4.35 -5.06 7.69
C LEU A 141 -5.74 -5.39 8.26
N VAL A 142 -6.19 -6.65 8.14
CA VAL A 142 -7.48 -7.09 8.69
C VAL A 142 -7.53 -6.93 10.22
N LYS A 143 -6.40 -7.08 10.91
CA LYS A 143 -6.33 -6.84 12.37
C LYS A 143 -6.42 -5.36 12.75
N GLN A 144 -6.07 -4.45 11.85
CA GLN A 144 -6.17 -3.01 12.07
C GLN A 144 -7.58 -2.46 11.76
N GLN A 145 -8.45 -3.27 11.16
CA GLN A 145 -9.81 -2.86 10.84
C GLN A 145 -10.65 -2.74 12.12
N ASN A 146 -11.38 -1.64 12.26
CA ASN A 146 -12.27 -1.42 13.38
C ASN A 146 -13.58 -2.23 13.23
N ALA A 147 -14.38 -2.31 14.29
CA ALA A 147 -15.64 -3.05 14.32
C ALA A 147 -16.70 -2.58 13.30
N TYR A 148 -16.52 -1.40 12.70
CA TYR A 148 -17.41 -0.82 11.69
C TYR A 148 -16.89 -0.99 10.26
N GLY A 149 -15.79 -1.73 10.06
CA GLY A 149 -15.23 -2.02 8.74
C GLY A 149 -14.31 -0.92 8.19
N GLY A 150 -14.01 0.13 8.96
CA GLY A 150 -13.07 1.19 8.58
C GLY A 150 -11.73 1.11 9.31
N PHE A 151 -10.87 2.09 9.06
CA PHE A 151 -9.60 2.30 9.77
C PHE A 151 -9.62 3.65 10.52
N SER A 152 -8.47 4.12 11.00
CA SER A 152 -8.35 5.26 11.92
C SER A 152 -8.55 6.63 11.25
N SER A 153 -8.41 6.71 9.93
CA SER A 153 -8.66 7.92 9.13
C SER A 153 -9.46 7.62 7.86
N THR A 154 -9.63 8.61 7.00
CA THR A 154 -10.24 8.42 5.68
C THR A 154 -9.24 7.89 4.65
N GLN A 155 -7.99 8.36 4.67
CA GLN A 155 -7.01 8.02 3.63
C GLN A 155 -6.55 6.56 3.76
N ASP A 156 -6.16 6.16 4.97
CA ASP A 156 -5.84 4.76 5.29
C ASP A 156 -7.01 3.81 4.98
N THR A 157 -8.25 4.21 5.25
CA THR A 157 -9.44 3.42 4.93
C THR A 157 -9.59 3.23 3.42
N VAL A 158 -9.47 4.29 2.61
CA VAL A 158 -9.62 4.19 1.16
C VAL A 158 -8.54 3.29 0.56
N VAL A 159 -7.27 3.52 0.89
CA VAL A 159 -6.15 2.77 0.31
C VAL A 159 -6.16 1.31 0.79
N ALA A 160 -6.48 1.06 2.07
CA ALA A 160 -6.57 -0.30 2.59
C ALA A 160 -7.72 -1.08 1.97
N LEU A 161 -8.92 -0.49 1.83
CA LEU A 161 -10.04 -1.16 1.18
C LEU A 161 -9.75 -1.43 -0.29
N GLN A 162 -9.08 -0.52 -0.99
CA GLN A 162 -8.64 -0.74 -2.37
C GLN A 162 -7.69 -1.94 -2.44
N ALA A 163 -6.68 -2.00 -1.57
CA ALA A 163 -5.68 -3.06 -1.55
C ALA A 163 -6.28 -4.43 -1.19
N LEU A 164 -7.14 -4.48 -0.17
CA LEU A 164 -7.84 -5.70 0.26
C LEU A 164 -8.81 -6.19 -0.81
N SER A 165 -9.52 -5.27 -1.47
CA SER A 165 -10.43 -5.62 -2.58
C SER A 165 -9.65 -6.20 -3.75
N LEU A 166 -8.54 -5.55 -4.14
CA LEU A 166 -7.68 -6.07 -5.20
C LEU A 166 -7.15 -7.46 -4.84
N TYR A 167 -6.67 -7.66 -3.61
CA TYR A 167 -6.23 -8.98 -3.14
C TYR A 167 -7.32 -10.04 -3.29
N ALA A 168 -8.54 -9.74 -2.83
CA ALA A 168 -9.68 -10.64 -2.94
C ALA A 168 -9.95 -11.06 -4.39
N THR A 169 -9.83 -10.15 -5.37
CA THR A 169 -9.97 -10.50 -6.79
C THR A 169 -8.88 -11.45 -7.30
N LYS A 170 -7.68 -11.44 -6.69
CA LYS A 170 -6.55 -12.29 -7.10
C LYS A 170 -6.59 -13.68 -6.48
N VAL A 171 -7.20 -13.84 -5.30
CA VAL A 171 -7.25 -15.12 -4.57
C VAL A 171 -8.61 -15.80 -4.56
N PHE A 172 -9.63 -15.18 -5.16
CA PHE A 172 -10.98 -15.72 -5.21
C PHE A 172 -11.01 -17.13 -5.83
N SER A 173 -11.66 -18.06 -5.14
CA SER A 173 -11.98 -19.40 -5.63
C SER A 173 -13.42 -19.74 -5.24
N ALA A 174 -14.20 -20.26 -6.19
CA ALA A 174 -15.61 -20.60 -5.97
C ALA A 174 -15.80 -21.83 -5.05
N ASP A 175 -14.77 -22.64 -4.88
CA ASP A 175 -14.84 -23.93 -4.15
C ASP A 175 -14.44 -23.81 -2.66
N GLY A 176 -14.18 -22.59 -2.17
CA GLY A 176 -13.78 -22.35 -0.78
C GLY A 176 -14.95 -22.48 0.20
N SER A 177 -14.78 -23.29 1.25
CA SER A 177 -15.75 -23.43 2.35
C SER A 177 -15.03 -23.39 3.70
N SER A 178 -15.51 -22.55 4.62
CA SER A 178 -15.02 -22.45 6.00
C SER A 178 -16.19 -22.61 6.98
N THR A 179 -16.07 -23.55 7.93
CA THR A 179 -17.02 -23.73 9.04
C THR A 179 -16.38 -23.21 10.33
N VAL A 180 -17.04 -22.26 10.99
CA VAL A 180 -16.58 -21.70 12.28
C VAL A 180 -17.65 -21.97 13.33
N THR A 181 -17.26 -22.65 14.42
CA THR A 181 -18.13 -22.89 15.58
C THR A 181 -17.71 -21.94 16.69
N VAL A 182 -18.67 -21.15 17.20
CA VAL A 182 -18.46 -20.21 18.32
C VAL A 182 -19.26 -20.73 19.51
N GLN A 183 -18.63 -20.83 20.68
CA GLN A 183 -19.28 -21.26 21.92
C GLN A 183 -18.96 -20.28 23.06
N SER A 184 -19.99 -19.87 23.79
CA SER A 184 -19.87 -19.02 24.99
C SER A 184 -19.97 -19.88 26.25
N ALA A 185 -19.19 -19.57 27.29
CA ALA A 185 -19.19 -20.32 28.55
C ALA A 185 -20.41 -20.04 29.45
N GLY A 186 -21.37 -19.23 29.00
CA GLY A 186 -22.56 -18.83 29.77
C GLY A 186 -23.80 -19.71 29.61
N ASP A 187 -23.77 -20.73 28.74
CA ASP A 187 -24.90 -21.62 28.49
C ASP A 187 -24.73 -22.96 29.23
N THR A 188 -24.74 -22.90 30.57
CA THR A 188 -24.98 -24.07 31.45
C THR A 188 -26.04 -23.75 32.48
#